data_AF-A0A3D2YV14-F1
#
_entry.id   AF-A0A3D2YV14-F1
#
_cell.length_a   1.000
_cell.length_b   1.000
_cell.length_c   1.000
_cell.angle_alpha   90.00
_cell.angle_beta   90.00
_cell.angle_gamma   90.00
#
_symmetry.space_group_name_H-M   'P 1'
#
loop_
_entity.id
_entity.type
_entity.pdbx_description
1 polymer ?
#
loop_
_entity_poly.entity_id
_entity_poly.type
_entity_poly.pdbx_seq_one_letter_code
_entity_poly.pdbx_strand_id
1 'polypeptide(L)' 'YLRPSRRHVAIDRFYHPREFEELRQAGEAMGFKHVASGPLVRSSYHADEQHNAASLGITV' A
#
# COMPACT_ATOMS: atom_id res chain seq x y z
N TYR A 1 5.19 -0.96 9.57
CA TYR A 1 5.81 0.29 10.09
C TYR A 1 7.26 0.00 10.46
N LEU A 2 8.21 0.78 9.94
CA LEU A 2 9.61 0.71 10.37
C LEU A 2 9.90 1.92 11.25
N ARG A 3 10.06 1.66 12.55
CA ARG A 3 10.27 2.69 13.56
C ARG A 3 11.66 3.34 13.38
N PRO A 4 11.77 4.66 13.14
CA PRO A 4 13.07 5.29 12.89
C PRO A 4 13.98 5.32 14.12
N SER A 5 13.40 5.46 15.31
CA SER A 5 14.14 5.50 16.58
C SER A 5 13.23 5.22 17.78
N ARG A 6 13.82 5.02 18.96
CA ARG A 6 13.10 4.79 20.23
C ARG A 6 12.23 5.97 20.70
N ARG A 7 12.31 7.14 20.07
CA ARG A 7 11.44 8.29 20.36
C ARG A 7 10.10 8.23 19.63
N HIS A 8 10.00 7.42 18.58
CA HIS A 8 8.76 7.26 17.82
C HIS A 8 7.86 6.20 18.48
N VAL A 9 6.61 6.14 18.06
CA VAL A 9 5.63 5.15 18.52
C VAL A 9 6.22 3.73 18.47
N ALA A 10 5.95 2.94 19.52
CA ALA A 10 6.39 1.55 19.57
C ALA A 10 5.70 0.74 18.46
N ILE A 11 6.40 -0.26 17.93
CA ILE A 11 5.78 -1.19 16.99
C ILE A 11 4.89 -2.12 17.80
N ASP A 12 3.62 -2.15 17.46
CA ASP A 12 2.66 -3.09 18.04
C ASP A 12 2.81 -4.48 17.41
N ARG A 13 2.82 -4.56 16.07
CA ARG A 13 3.05 -5.81 15.33
C ARG A 13 3.76 -5.63 13.99
N PHE A 14 4.42 -6.69 13.55
CA PHE A 14 4.86 -6.86 12.17
C PHE A 14 3.92 -7.83 11.46
N TYR A 15 3.50 -7.46 10.25
CA TYR A 15 2.60 -8.27 9.44
C TYR A 15 3.42 -9.33 8.69
N HIS A 16 2.88 -10.54 8.58
CA HIS A 16 3.40 -11.59 7.72
C HIS A 16 3.17 -11.23 6.24
N PRO A 17 4.05 -11.63 5.30
CA PRO A 17 3.86 -11.38 3.87
C PRO A 17 2.47 -11.74 3.33
N ARG A 18 1.87 -12.82 3.84
CA ARG A 18 0.51 -13.25 3.48
C ARG A 18 -0.57 -12.22 3.85
N GLU A 19 -0.44 -11.55 4.99
CA GLU A 19 -1.44 -10.56 5.41
C GLU A 19 -1.44 -9.34 4.48
N PHE A 20 -0.30 -8.99 3.89
CA PHE A 20 -0.25 -7.93 2.87
C PHE A 20 -1.02 -8.32 1.61
N GLU A 21 -0.98 -9.59 1.22
CA GLU A 21 -1.74 -10.10 0.08
C GLU A 21 -3.25 -10.06 0.36
N GLU A 22 -3.67 -10.44 1.56
CA GLU A 22 -5.07 -10.33 1.99
C GLU A 22 -5.57 -8.87 1.98
N LEU A 23 -4.72 -7.92 2.41
CA LEU A 23 -5.02 -6.49 2.32
C LEU A 23 -5.11 -5.99 0.86
N ARG A 24 -4.25 -6.51 -0.03
CA ARG A 24 -4.30 -6.18 -1.46
C ARG A 24 -5.65 -6.59 -2.05
N GLN A 25 -6.04 -7.84 -1.83
CA GLN A 25 -7.32 -8.39 -2.30
C GLN A 25 -8.51 -7.63 -1.73
N ALA A 26 -8.47 -7.26 -0.45
CA ALA A 26 -9.53 -6.45 0.17
C ALA A 26 -9.65 -5.07 -0.48
N GLY A 27 -8.53 -4.40 -0.77
CA GLY A 27 -8.54 -3.10 -1.46
C GLY A 27 -9.07 -3.20 -2.89
N GLU A 28 -8.67 -4.23 -3.62
CA GLU A 28 -9.17 -4.49 -4.97
C GLU A 28 -10.68 -4.77 -4.96
N ALA A 29 -11.17 -5.54 -3.99
CA ALA A 29 -12.61 -5.79 -3.79
C ALA A 29 -13.41 -4.52 -3.44
N MET A 30 -12.76 -3.52 -2.81
CA MET A 30 -13.36 -2.20 -2.56
C MET A 30 -13.41 -1.31 -3.81
N GLY A 31 -12.79 -1.72 -4.92
CA GLY A 31 -12.77 -0.97 -6.18
C GLY A 31 -11.59 0.00 -6.32
N PHE A 32 -10.55 -0.11 -5.49
CA PHE A 32 -9.31 0.62 -5.74
C PHE A 32 -8.65 0.11 -7.03
N LYS A 33 -8.36 1.02 -7.96
CA LYS A 33 -7.81 0.68 -9.29
C LYS A 33 -6.35 0.23 -9.26
N HIS A 34 -5.63 0.54 -8.17
CA HIS A 34 -4.27 0.12 -7.94
C HIS A 34 -4.05 -0.03 -6.44
N VAL A 35 -3.46 -1.16 -6.04
CA VAL A 35 -3.13 -1.45 -4.64
C VAL A 35 -1.72 -2.01 -4.55
N ALA A 36 -0.79 -1.20 -4.04
CA ALA A 36 0.53 -1.66 -3.65
C ALA A 36 0.52 -2.02 -2.16
N SER A 37 0.72 -3.31 -1.84
CA SER A 37 0.70 -3.81 -0.46
C SER A 37 1.92 -4.69 -0.19
N GLY A 38 2.74 -4.30 0.78
CA GLY A 38 3.94 -5.04 1.15
C GLY A 38 4.75 -4.37 2.26
N PRO A 39 5.70 -5.09 2.88
CA PRO A 39 6.40 -4.63 4.08
C PRO A 39 7.25 -3.37 3.87
N LEU A 40 7.79 -3.20 2.65
CA LEU A 40 8.67 -2.09 2.30
C LEU A 40 7.99 -1.06 1.39
N VAL A 41 6.73 -1.26 1.03
CA VAL A 41 5.98 -0.30 0.21
C VAL A 41 5.92 1.05 0.91
N ARG A 42 6.05 2.12 0.12
CA ARG A 42 5.97 3.52 0.53
C ARG A 42 5.06 4.25 -0.46
N SER A 43 4.61 5.44 -0.11
CA SER A 43 3.69 6.22 -0.96
C SER A 43 4.22 6.45 -2.37
N SER A 44 5.52 6.70 -2.52
CA SER A 44 6.16 6.95 -3.82
C SER A 44 6.58 5.67 -4.58
N TYR A 45 6.36 4.49 -4.01
CA TYR A 45 6.73 3.23 -4.65
C TYR A 45 5.80 2.99 -5.85
N HIS A 46 6.38 2.94 -7.06
CA HIS A 46 5.65 2.82 -8.34
C HIS A 46 4.55 3.89 -8.49
N ALA A 47 4.86 5.13 -8.11
CA ALA A 47 3.90 6.23 -8.15
C ALA A 47 3.40 6.57 -9.57
N ASP A 48 4.19 6.26 -10.60
CA ASP A 48 3.80 6.36 -12.00
C ASP A 48 2.70 5.36 -12.35
N GLU A 49 2.81 4.10 -11.91
CA GLU A 49 1.74 3.10 -12.06
C GLU A 49 0.47 3.53 -11.31
N GLN A 50 0.62 4.06 -10.09
CA GLN A 50 -0.51 4.61 -9.31
C GLN A 50 -1.20 5.76 -10.06
N HIS A 51 -0.42 6.70 -10.61
CA HIS A 51 -0.94 7.83 -11.39
C HIS A 51 -1.67 7.35 -12.63
N ASN A 52 -1.06 6.44 -13.40
CA ASN A 52 -1.66 5.89 -14.61
C ASN A 52 -2.99 5.17 -14.30
N ALA A 53 -3.02 4.35 -13.25
CA ALA A 53 -4.24 3.65 -12.82
C ALA A 53 -5.37 4.61 -12.39
N ALA A 54 -5.03 5.72 -11.74
CA ALA A 54 -6.00 6.76 -11.40
C ALA A 54 -6.54 7.47 -12.65
N SER A 55 -5.64 7.83 -13.58
CA SER A 55 -5.94 8.56 -14.81
C SER A 55 -6.75 7.73 -15.82
N LEU A 56 -6.62 6.41 -15.82
CA LEU A 56 -7.34 5.51 -16.74
C LEU A 56 -8.88 5.51 -16.60
N GLY A 57 -9.44 6.08 -15.53
CA GLY A 57 -10.90 6.30 -15.46
C GLY A 57 -11.34 7.75 -15.53
N ILE A 58 -10.45 8.65 -15.96
CA ILE A 58 -10.78 10.02 -16.34
C ILE A 58 -10.72 10.06 -17.87
N THR A 59 -11.68 9.40 -18.52
CA THR A 59 -11.94 9.67 -19.94
C THR A 59 -12.78 10.94 -19.98
N VAL A 60 -12.19 12.04 -20.45
CA VAL A 60 -12.92 13.22 -20.93
C VAL A 60 -13.20 13.03 -22.41
#